data_AF-G2GEX8-F1
#
_entry.id   AF-G2GEX8-F1
#
_cell.length_a   1.000
_cell.length_b   1.000
_cell.length_c   1.000
_cell.angle_alpha   90.00
_cell.angle_beta   90.00
_cell.angle_gamma   90.00
#
_symmetry.space_group_name_H-M   'P 1'
#
loop_
_entity.id
_entity.type
_entity.pdbx_description
1 polymer ?
#
loop_
_entity_poly.entity_id
_entity_poly.type
_entity_poly.pdbx_seq_one_letter_code
_entity_poly.pdbx_strand_id
1 'polypeptide(L)'
;MAEPDSTPICVGDRLLVVEPRWRAGSGEPIEVEVTKAPPVWLEMTEVRAREGFRPRTWKLRRDTQDDGGEGHSRTHFLTPEQYAQRQRRAAVNAYLAEVGIRTERDKPWNDEERRIVLANLLRQHEGLPAL
;
A
#
# COMPACT_ATOMS: atom_id res chain seq x y z
N MET A 1 -13.17 3.26 2.99
CA MET A 1 -12.59 3.55 1.65
C MET A 1 -11.50 4.57 1.90
N ALA A 2 -10.25 4.28 1.56
CA ALA A 2 -9.21 5.31 1.62
C ALA A 2 -9.54 6.34 0.54
N GLU A 3 -9.63 7.61 0.91
CA GLU A 3 -9.76 8.67 -0.07
C GLU A 3 -8.54 8.60 -1.01
N PRO A 4 -8.74 8.63 -2.34
CA PRO A 4 -7.61 8.77 -3.23
C PRO A 4 -6.94 10.10 -2.89
N ASP A 5 -5.67 10.03 -2.50
CA ASP A 5 -4.86 11.21 -2.26
C ASP A 5 -4.96 12.09 -3.51
N SER A 6 -5.64 13.23 -3.38
CA SER A 6 -6.04 14.10 -4.48
C SER A 6 -4.86 14.87 -5.09
N THR A 7 -3.65 14.60 -4.59
CA THR A 7 -2.43 15.21 -5.09
C THR A 7 -2.16 14.75 -6.52
N PRO A 8 -2.06 15.68 -7.48
CA PRO A 8 -1.84 15.31 -8.87
C PRO A 8 -0.45 14.70 -9.05
N ILE A 9 -0.41 13.43 -9.46
CA ILE A 9 0.83 12.72 -9.81
C ILE A 9 1.47 13.37 -11.04
N CYS A 10 2.76 13.70 -10.92
CA CYS A 10 3.61 14.40 -11.88
C CYS A 10 4.86 13.58 -12.24
N VAL A 11 5.55 13.99 -13.31
CA VAL A 11 6.86 13.42 -13.68
C VAL A 11 7.88 13.77 -12.59
N GLY A 12 8.67 12.78 -12.17
CA GLY A 12 9.64 12.89 -11.07
C GLY A 12 9.11 12.41 -9.72
N ASP A 13 7.79 12.16 -9.58
CA ASP A 13 7.22 11.68 -8.33
C ASP A 13 7.71 10.27 -7.99
N ARG A 14 7.96 10.04 -6.70
CA ARG A 14 8.32 8.72 -6.14
C ARG A 14 7.06 7.98 -5.73
N LEU A 15 6.86 6.79 -6.29
CA LEU A 15 5.75 5.91 -5.98
C LEU A 15 6.26 4.52 -5.61
N LEU A 16 5.33 3.68 -5.15
CA LEU A 16 5.60 2.30 -4.75
C LEU A 16 4.75 1.36 -5.60
N VAL A 17 5.39 0.50 -6.41
CA VAL A 17 4.71 -0.56 -7.15
C VAL A 17 4.62 -1.81 -6.30
N VAL A 18 3.40 -2.33 -6.15
CA VAL A 18 3.10 -3.59 -5.46
C VAL A 18 2.72 -4.62 -6.51
N GLU A 19 3.59 -5.61 -6.67
CA GLU A 19 3.35 -6.76 -7.56
C GLU A 19 2.59 -7.87 -6.80
N PRO A 20 1.80 -8.69 -7.51
CA PRO A 20 1.16 -9.84 -6.88
C PRO A 20 2.21 -10.84 -6.39
N ARG A 21 1.91 -11.57 -5.30
CA ARG A 21 2.87 -12.45 -4.60
C ARG A 21 3.62 -13.44 -5.50
N TRP A 22 2.99 -13.93 -6.56
CA TRP A 22 3.62 -14.88 -7.49
C TRP A 22 4.63 -14.22 -8.46
N ARG A 23 4.60 -12.89 -8.61
CA ARG A 23 5.62 -12.10 -9.32
C ARG A 23 6.61 -11.42 -8.37
N ALA A 24 6.17 -11.07 -7.16
CA ALA A 24 7.00 -10.38 -6.19
C ALA A 24 8.04 -11.34 -5.59
N GLY A 25 9.31 -11.16 -5.94
CA GLY A 25 10.39 -11.99 -5.40
C GLY A 25 10.61 -11.83 -3.88
N SER A 26 10.23 -10.69 -3.28
CA SER A 26 10.39 -10.40 -1.85
C SER A 26 9.09 -10.01 -1.14
N GLY A 27 7.98 -9.80 -1.86
CA GLY A 27 6.74 -9.27 -1.31
C GLY A 27 6.80 -7.79 -0.89
N GLU A 28 7.98 -7.16 -0.96
CA GLU A 28 8.17 -5.74 -0.71
C GLU A 28 7.75 -4.90 -1.93
N PRO A 29 7.21 -3.70 -1.72
CA PRO A 29 6.96 -2.76 -2.80
C PRO A 29 8.27 -2.33 -3.45
N ILE A 30 8.21 -2.00 -4.73
CA ILE A 30 9.33 -1.53 -5.52
C ILE A 30 9.22 -0.02 -5.65
N GLU A 31 10.28 0.69 -5.27
CA GLU A 31 10.35 2.13 -5.45
C GLU A 31 10.53 2.47 -6.94
N VAL A 32 9.69 3.38 -7.43
CA VAL A 32 9.71 3.84 -8.82
C VAL A 32 9.65 5.36 -8.91
N GLU A 33 10.17 5.90 -10.01
CA GLU A 33 10.00 7.28 -10.42
C GLU A 33 9.01 7.37 -11.58
N VAL A 34 8.07 8.31 -11.55
CA VAL A 34 7.20 8.59 -12.69
C VAL A 34 8.02 9.26 -13.79
N THR A 35 8.16 8.57 -14.93
CA THR A 35 8.92 9.07 -16.08
C THR A 35 8.03 9.70 -17.14
N LYS A 36 6.75 9.29 -17.24
CA LYS A 36 5.72 9.96 -18.04
C LYS A 36 4.39 9.97 -17.31
N ALA A 37 3.69 11.11 -17.36
CA ALA A 37 2.39 11.28 -16.70
C ALA A 37 1.25 11.70 -17.66
N PRO A 38 0.94 10.95 -18.74
CA PRO A 38 -0.27 11.22 -19.50
C PRO A 38 -1.56 11.07 -18.65
N PRO A 39 -2.71 11.59 -19.11
CA PRO A 39 -3.92 11.69 -18.29
C PRO A 39 -4.44 10.36 -17.72
N VAL A 40 -4.27 9.26 -18.46
CA VAL A 40 -4.84 7.95 -18.11
C VAL A 40 -3.78 6.96 -17.67
N TRP A 41 -2.60 6.98 -18.27
CA TRP A 41 -1.54 6.00 -18.02
C TRP A 41 -0.32 6.72 -17.48
N LEU A 42 0.27 6.19 -16.43
CA LEU A 42 1.57 6.60 -15.92
C LEU A 42 2.60 5.59 -16.39
N GLU A 43 3.74 6.08 -16.88
CA GLU A 43 4.94 5.26 -17.06
C GLU A 43 5.90 5.57 -15.92
N MET A 44 6.47 4.53 -15.34
CA MET A 44 7.33 4.62 -14.16
C MET A 44 8.48 3.63 -14.25
N THR A 45 9.64 4.02 -13.72
CA THR A 45 10.89 3.25 -13.80
C THR A 45 11.43 2.97 -12.41
N GLU A 46 11.95 1.77 -12.19
CA GLU A 46 12.56 1.34 -10.94
C GLU A 46 13.72 2.27 -10.56
N VAL A 47 13.71 2.80 -9.34
CA VAL A 47 14.75 3.73 -8.87
C VAL A 47 16.08 3.01 -8.66
N ARG A 48 16.01 1.79 -8.11
CA ARG A 48 17.17 0.94 -7.85
C ARG A 48 16.94 -0.43 -8.46
N ALA A 49 17.52 -0.62 -9.64
CA ALA A 49 17.53 -1.93 -10.27
C ALA A 49 18.30 -2.94 -9.40
N ARG A 50 17.90 -4.21 -9.46
CA ARG A 50 18.67 -5.31 -8.87
C ARG A 50 20.03 -5.41 -9.56
N GLU A 51 21.06 -5.78 -8.80
CA GLU A 51 22.42 -5.91 -9.31
C GLU A 51 22.46 -6.85 -10.53
N GLY A 52 23.05 -6.38 -11.64
CA GLY A 52 23.12 -7.12 -12.90
C GLY A 52 21.87 -7.06 -13.78
N PHE A 53 20.80 -6.37 -13.37
CA PHE A 53 19.57 -6.20 -14.15
C PHE A 53 19.36 -4.76 -14.59
N ARG A 54 18.68 -4.58 -15.73
CA ARG A 54 18.21 -3.24 -16.15
C ARG A 54 17.04 -2.81 -15.28
N PRO A 55 16.88 -1.50 -14.99
CA PRO A 55 15.70 -0.98 -14.30
C PRO A 55 14.42 -1.42 -15.02
N ARG A 56 13.49 -2.01 -14.26
CA ARG A 56 12.19 -2.37 -14.80
C ARG A 56 11.34 -1.12 -15.02
N THR A 57 10.38 -1.23 -15.93
CA THR A 57 9.42 -0.17 -16.21
C THR A 57 8.01 -0.73 -16.09
N TRP A 58 7.09 0.10 -15.62
CA TRP A 58 5.68 -0.22 -15.52
C TRP A 58 4.86 0.84 -16.22
N LYS A 59 3.71 0.41 -16.73
CA LYS A 59 2.68 1.28 -17.27
C LYS A 59 1.38 0.96 -16.54
N LEU A 60 0.97 1.87 -15.65
CA LEU A 60 -0.19 1.68 -14.78
C LEU A 60 -1.19 2.82 -14.98
N ARG A 61 -2.47 2.54 -14.80
CA ARG A 61 -3.56 3.48 -14.93
C ARG A 61 -3.57 4.46 -13.76
N ARG A 62 -3.71 5.75 -14.06
CA ARG A 62 -3.79 6.82 -13.06
C ARG A 62 -5.07 6.76 -12.22
N ASP A 63 -6.18 6.39 -12.85
CA ASP A 63 -7.53 6.41 -12.25
C ASP A 63 -7.79 5.21 -11.32
N THR A 64 -7.36 4.02 -11.72
CA THR A 64 -7.54 2.78 -10.95
C THR A 64 -6.29 2.35 -10.18
N GLN A 65 -5.17 3.05 -10.39
CA GLN A 65 -3.85 2.73 -9.85
C GLN A 65 -3.32 1.33 -10.21
N ASP A 66 -3.83 0.68 -11.26
CA ASP A 66 -3.48 -0.71 -11.62
C ASP A 66 -3.03 -0.88 -13.07
N ASP A 67 -2.61 -2.08 -13.46
CA ASP A 67 -2.17 -2.40 -14.83
C ASP A 67 -3.32 -2.48 -15.86
N GLY A 68 -4.57 -2.25 -15.44
CA GLY A 68 -5.76 -2.41 -16.28
C GLY A 68 -6.05 -3.86 -16.71
N GLY A 69 -5.34 -4.85 -16.16
CA GLY A 69 -5.60 -6.27 -16.44
C GLY A 69 -6.88 -6.77 -15.79
N GLU A 70 -7.36 -7.96 -16.18
CA GLU A 70 -8.50 -8.62 -15.54
C GLU A 70 -8.06 -9.49 -14.35
N GLY A 71 -8.89 -9.62 -13.30
CA GLY A 71 -8.63 -10.47 -12.13
C GLY A 71 -8.28 -9.75 -10.82
N HIS A 72 -8.12 -10.53 -9.74
CA HIS A 72 -8.00 -10.05 -8.34
C HIS A 72 -6.56 -9.76 -7.85
N SER A 73 -5.55 -10.14 -8.63
CA SER A 73 -4.12 -10.02 -8.24
C SER A 73 -3.38 -9.16 -9.27
N ARG A 74 -3.64 -7.85 -9.24
CA ARG A 74 -3.08 -6.88 -10.19
C ARG A 74 -1.84 -6.20 -9.65
N THR A 75 -0.94 -5.85 -10.56
CA THR A 75 0.11 -4.90 -10.26
C THR A 75 -0.55 -3.55 -10.06
N HIS A 76 -0.25 -2.88 -8.94
CA HIS A 76 -0.78 -1.57 -8.64
C HIS A 76 0.31 -0.68 -8.06
N PHE A 77 0.08 0.64 -8.06
CA PHE A 77 0.95 1.58 -7.36
C PHE A 77 0.24 2.23 -6.19
N LEU A 78 1.03 2.72 -5.24
CA LEU A 78 0.60 3.52 -4.09
C LEU A 78 1.55 4.70 -3.92
N THR A 79 1.05 5.80 -3.38
CA THR A 79 1.93 6.84 -2.82
C THR A 79 2.61 6.31 -1.55
N PRO A 80 3.74 6.91 -1.13
CA PRO A 80 4.35 6.59 0.16
C PRO A 80 3.37 6.74 1.34
N GLU A 81 2.50 7.76 1.36
CA GLU A 81 1.50 7.91 2.42
C GLU A 81 0.47 6.78 2.38
N GLN A 82 -0.05 6.44 1.20
CA GLN A 82 -1.01 5.34 1.03
C GLN A 82 -0.42 4.00 1.52
N TYR A 83 0.85 3.76 1.21
CA TYR A 83 1.55 2.56 1.66
C TYR A 83 1.78 2.56 3.18
N ALA A 84 2.19 3.69 3.76
CA ALA A 84 2.34 3.83 5.21
C ALA A 84 1.01 3.60 5.95
N GLN A 85 -0.10 4.15 5.44
CA GLN A 85 -1.43 3.91 5.98
C GLN A 85 -1.81 2.43 5.90
N ARG A 86 -1.51 1.76 4.78
CA ARG A 86 -1.74 0.31 4.61
C ARG A 86 -0.92 -0.51 5.60
N GLN A 87 0.35 -0.17 5.82
CA GLN A 87 1.22 -0.82 6.80
C GLN A 87 0.68 -0.65 8.22
N ARG A 88 0.26 0.57 8.58
CA ARG A 88 -0.37 0.85 9.89
C ARG A 88 -1.62 0.01 10.11
N ARG A 89 -2.51 -0.07 9.12
CA ARG A 89 -3.71 -0.93 9.17
C ARG A 89 -3.35 -2.41 9.34
N ALA A 90 -2.33 -2.89 8.62
CA ALA A 90 -1.87 -4.27 8.73
C ALA A 90 -1.34 -4.57 10.14
N ALA A 91 -0.51 -3.68 10.70
CA ALA A 91 0.02 -3.80 12.06
C ALA A 91 -1.08 -3.80 13.12
N VAL A 92 -2.06 -2.89 13.01
CA VAL A 92 -3.22 -2.82 13.90
C VAL A 92 -4.02 -4.13 13.85
N ASN A 93 -4.31 -4.65 12.66
CA ASN A 93 -5.07 -5.90 12.53
C ASN A 93 -4.29 -7.11 13.06
N ALA A 94 -2.97 -7.16 12.85
CA ALA A 94 -2.12 -8.21 13.39
C ALA A 94 -2.13 -8.21 14.92
N TYR A 95 -1.90 -7.05 15.54
CA TYR A 95 -1.92 -6.91 17.00
C TYR A 95 -3.30 -7.26 17.59
N LEU A 96 -4.40 -6.77 17.01
CA LEU A 96 -5.74 -7.12 17.49
C LEU A 96 -6.02 -8.63 17.40
N ALA A 97 -5.54 -9.29 16.35
CA ALA A 97 -5.66 -10.74 16.22
C ALA A 97 -4.82 -11.49 17.27
N GLU A 98 -3.62 -11.02 17.58
CA GLU A 98 -2.73 -11.58 18.61
C GLU A 98 -3.37 -11.54 20.01
N VAL A 99 -4.06 -10.44 20.36
CA VAL A 99 -4.80 -10.31 21.63
C VAL A 99 -6.19 -10.97 21.59
N GLY A 100 -6.51 -11.71 20.52
CA GLY A 100 -7.74 -12.51 20.40
C GLY A 100 -8.98 -11.73 19.98
N ILE A 101 -8.84 -10.49 19.51
CA ILE A 101 -9.95 -9.64 19.08
C ILE A 101 -10.25 -9.86 17.60
N ARG A 102 -11.46 -10.35 17.31
CA ARG A 102 -11.92 -10.58 15.94
C ARG A 102 -12.52 -9.32 15.32
N THR A 103 -12.01 -8.96 14.16
CA THR A 103 -12.40 -7.77 13.38
C THR A 103 -13.32 -8.14 12.21
N GLU A 104 -14.10 -9.22 12.37
CA GLU A 104 -15.05 -9.72 11.36
C GLU A 104 -16.10 -8.65 10.97
N ARG A 105 -16.63 -8.74 9.76
CA ARG A 105 -17.45 -7.70 9.12
C ARG A 105 -18.68 -7.27 9.93
N ASP A 106 -19.25 -8.20 10.69
CA ASP A 106 -20.44 -8.05 11.54
C ASP A 106 -20.12 -7.51 12.95
N LYS A 107 -18.84 -7.35 13.31
CA LYS A 107 -18.42 -6.89 14.64
C LYS A 107 -18.32 -5.36 14.71
N PRO A 108 -18.55 -4.76 15.90
CA PRO A 108 -18.42 -3.31 16.10
C PRO A 108 -17.01 -2.78 15.85
N TRP A 109 -16.01 -3.68 15.86
CA TRP A 109 -14.60 -3.42 15.58
C TRP A 109 -14.23 -3.58 14.11
N ASN A 110 -15.20 -3.71 13.20
CA ASN A 110 -14.91 -3.65 11.76
C ASN A 110 -14.67 -2.22 11.26
N ASP A 111 -14.98 -1.20 12.06
CA ASP A 111 -14.61 0.17 11.74
C ASP A 111 -13.08 0.38 11.88
N GLU A 112 -12.47 1.07 10.94
CA GLU A 112 -11.01 1.23 10.90
C GLU A 112 -10.48 2.14 12.00
N GLU A 113 -11.09 3.31 12.20
CA GLU A 113 -10.66 4.26 13.21
C GLU A 113 -10.82 3.66 14.60
N ARG A 114 -11.93 2.95 14.85
CA ARG A 114 -12.14 2.24 16.11
C ARG A 114 -11.09 1.15 16.36
N ARG A 115 -10.63 0.45 15.33
CA ARG A 115 -9.53 -0.53 15.46
C ARG A 115 -8.22 0.11 15.87
N ILE A 116 -7.88 1.23 15.25
CA ILE A 116 -6.65 1.98 15.59
C ILE A 116 -6.73 2.48 17.04
N VAL A 117 -7.86 3.08 17.43
CA VAL A 117 -8.07 3.55 18.81
C VAL A 117 -7.97 2.41 19.81
N LEU A 118 -8.65 1.28 19.57
CA LEU A 118 -8.62 0.12 20.44
C LEU A 118 -7.21 -0.47 20.57
N ALA A 119 -6.50 -0.66 19.46
CA ALA A 119 -5.14 -1.18 19.47
C ALA A 119 -4.21 -0.27 20.27
N ASN A 120 -4.31 1.05 20.11
CA ASN A 120 -3.50 2.00 20.85
C ASN A 120 -3.83 2.03 22.36
N LEU A 121 -5.11 1.91 22.73
CA LEU A 121 -5.52 1.82 24.13
C LEU A 121 -4.98 0.55 24.82
N LEU A 122 -5.06 -0.60 24.13
CA LEU A 122 -4.55 -1.87 24.65
C LEU A 122 -3.02 -1.82 24.82
N ARG A 123 -2.31 -1.30 23.82
CA ARG A 123 -0.85 -1.12 23.90
C ARG A 123 -0.45 -0.17 25.01
N GLN A 124 -1.16 0.94 25.19
CA GLN A 124 -0.92 1.86 26.30
C GLN A 124 -1.12 1.19 27.66
N HIS A 125 -2.15 0.36 27.81
CA HIS A 125 -2.39 -0.43 29.02
C HIS A 125 -1.24 -1.44 29.28
N GLU A 126 -0.62 -1.97 28.22
CA GLU A 126 0.53 -2.87 28.28
C GLU A 126 1.89 -2.13 28.40
N GLY A 127 1.90 -0.79 28.43
CA GLY A 127 3.14 0.01 28.46
C GLY A 127 3.90 0.06 27.13
N LEU A 128 3.25 -0.30 26.02
CA LEU A 128 3.80 -0.31 24.67
C LEU A 128 3.53 1.01 23.93
N PRO A 129 4.40 1.43 23.00
CA PRO A 129 4.18 2.63 22.19
C PRO A 129 3.03 2.44 21.19
N ALA A 130 2.36 3.54 20.82
CA ALA A 130 1.26 3.54 19.84
C ALA A 130 1.72 3.14 18.42
N LEU A 131 0.79 2.56 17.66
CA LEU A 131 0.92 2.20 16.24
C LEU A 131 0.52 3.34 15.31
#